data_AF-A0A7W7GRU9-F1
#
_entry.id   AF-A0A7W7GRU9-F1
#
_cell.length_a   1.000
_cell.length_b   1.000
_cell.length_c   1.000
_cell.angle_alpha   90.00
_cell.angle_beta   90.00
_cell.angle_gamma   90.00
#
_symmetry.space_group_name_H-M   'P 1'
#
loop_
_entity.id
_entity.type
_entity.pdbx_description
1 polymer ?
#
loop_
_entity_poly.entity_id
_entity_poly.type
_entity_poly.pdbx_seq_one_letter_code
_entity_poly.pdbx_strand_id
1 'polypeptide(L)'
;MTVLVPLRPVRRWIHQRQVSHRERGATLGNLYVAVLLVAVLGAMLHRQLATIFWPPAADLGALPALALALLGAGFLTLALRAIGPVTLGRPAAYFLLTAPVSRRRLLLPSLRLAGAGVAVAAALLATAIAGHAAPHDRAPAIILGGALLGIGLLLVTVVAQRARRWATVADRLAGLAVLAGLALLVADAAGGLDSAPLRGWPSRPALLTVAAGLAVAVAAGTAVIVRKLALTPADRVLDAAKLTGTLFDSAFGVEPSFLTDMVERRYWANRRLTSARPPARLPVLTGQDFLLARRRLPRLLWLLAATPVPLLLTGAPAWVTAVALPLGAMAAGGTTTATVNTDSGNPVLSRLLGLTSRQALLQRLWIPGVLAFLWSLAALLLLQLTGHLPDGQWWLLSVPLGIAGGVAAVRRARSGFVRNDLLPLDTPMGTVSTGPLVHAFAGPDALILAVPTVVGLIVGDPLSLTLIVFQYALALIGTRGYLVATTDPDRVDLKP
;
A
#
# COMPACT_ATOMS: atom_id res chain seq x y z
N MET A 1 -14.28 -5.94 52.03
CA MET A 1 -12.96 -6.56 52.23
C MET A 1 -12.47 -7.13 50.91
N THR A 2 -11.56 -6.44 50.23
CA THR A 2 -10.95 -6.92 48.97
C THR A 2 -9.70 -7.71 49.30
N VAL A 3 -9.76 -9.03 49.16
CA VAL A 3 -8.61 -9.91 49.35
C VAL A 3 -7.58 -9.57 48.27
N LEU A 4 -6.41 -9.06 48.68
CA LEU A 4 -5.29 -8.77 47.79
C LEU A 4 -4.68 -10.10 47.33
N VAL A 5 -5.15 -10.61 46.20
CA VAL A 5 -4.58 -11.80 45.58
C VAL A 5 -3.16 -11.47 45.07
N PRO A 6 -2.12 -12.22 45.48
CA PRO A 6 -0.78 -12.01 44.97
C PRO A 6 -0.76 -12.24 43.45
N LEU A 7 -0.37 -11.21 42.70
CA LEU A 7 -0.41 -11.21 41.22
C LEU A 7 0.64 -12.14 40.59
N ARG A 8 1.73 -12.47 41.29
CA ARG A 8 2.83 -13.30 40.76
C ARG A 8 2.38 -14.75 40.47
N PRO A 9 1.72 -15.46 41.40
CA PRO A 9 1.15 -16.79 41.17
C PRO A 9 0.13 -16.82 40.04
N VAL A 10 -0.85 -15.91 40.04
CA VAL A 10 -1.88 -15.81 39.00
C VAL A 10 -1.24 -15.59 37.63
N ARG A 11 -0.21 -14.72 37.56
CA ARG A 11 0.50 -14.45 36.32
C ARG A 11 1.32 -15.64 35.85
N ARG A 12 1.98 -16.38 36.75
CA ARG A 12 2.68 -17.63 36.39
C ARG A 12 1.71 -18.68 35.87
N TRP A 13 0.57 -18.85 36.54
CA TRP A 13 -0.47 -19.79 36.14
C TRP A 13 -1.08 -19.44 34.79
N ILE A 14 -1.44 -18.17 34.55
CA ILE A 14 -1.92 -17.69 33.24
C ILE A 14 -0.83 -17.91 32.18
N HIS A 15 0.42 -17.58 32.48
CA HIS A 15 1.51 -17.74 31.52
C HIS A 15 1.78 -19.21 31.21
N GLN A 16 1.67 -20.11 32.19
CA GLN A 16 1.78 -21.57 32.01
C GLN A 16 0.59 -22.12 31.22
N ARG A 17 -0.65 -21.68 31.49
CA ARG A 17 -1.85 -22.08 30.73
C ARG A 17 -1.87 -21.51 29.31
N GLN A 18 -1.42 -20.27 29.12
CA GLN A 18 -1.25 -19.69 27.78
C GLN A 18 -0.13 -20.36 27.01
N VAL A 19 0.93 -20.81 27.69
CA VAL A 19 2.00 -21.61 27.09
C VAL A 19 1.56 -23.04 26.80
N SER A 20 0.67 -23.62 27.60
CA SER A 20 0.13 -24.96 27.34
C SER A 20 -0.92 -24.97 26.21
N HIS A 21 -1.64 -23.85 26.01
CA HIS A 21 -2.55 -23.66 24.87
C HIS A 21 -1.84 -23.11 23.62
N ARG A 22 -0.70 -22.43 23.75
CA ARG A 22 0.17 -22.13 22.61
C ARG A 22 0.99 -23.37 22.31
N GLU A 23 0.62 -24.09 21.27
CA GLU A 23 1.50 -25.06 20.65
C GLU A 23 2.77 -24.35 20.18
N ARG A 24 3.82 -24.40 21.02
CA ARG A 24 5.15 -23.89 20.66
C ARG A 24 5.65 -24.55 19.39
N GLY A 25 5.27 -25.82 19.17
CA GLY A 25 5.48 -26.56 17.93
C GLY A 25 4.86 -25.87 16.73
N ALA A 26 3.57 -25.51 16.77
CA ALA A 26 2.91 -24.80 15.67
C ALA A 26 3.51 -23.40 15.44
N THR A 27 3.89 -22.69 16.50
CA THR A 27 4.47 -21.34 16.37
C THR A 27 5.87 -21.38 15.76
N LEU A 28 6.71 -22.33 16.21
CA LEU A 28 8.04 -22.57 15.64
C LEU A 28 7.95 -23.14 14.22
N GLY A 29 6.97 -24.02 13.96
CA GLY A 29 6.66 -24.53 12.64
C GLY A 29 6.29 -23.40 11.66
N ASN A 30 5.39 -22.50 12.06
CA ASN A 30 5.03 -21.33 11.25
C ASN A 30 6.23 -20.40 11.01
N LEU A 31 7.07 -20.18 12.03
CA LEU A 31 8.29 -19.38 11.87
C LEU A 31 9.27 -20.06 10.91
N TYR A 32 9.49 -21.37 11.06
CA TYR A 32 10.34 -22.15 10.18
C TYR A 32 9.84 -22.10 8.74
N VAL A 33 8.54 -22.33 8.50
CA VAL A 33 7.93 -22.25 7.17
C VAL A 33 8.05 -20.85 6.60
N ALA A 34 7.80 -19.79 7.38
CA ALA A 34 7.94 -18.42 6.91
C ALA A 34 9.40 -18.07 6.54
N VAL A 35 10.36 -18.46 7.37
CA VAL A 35 11.80 -18.25 7.10
C VAL A 35 12.24 -19.04 5.88
N LEU A 36 11.83 -20.31 5.78
CA LEU A 36 12.13 -21.17 4.63
C LEU A 36 11.51 -20.60 3.35
N LEU A 37 10.25 -20.15 3.39
CA LEU A 37 9.58 -19.52 2.26
C LEU A 37 10.34 -18.26 1.79
N VAL A 38 10.72 -17.39 2.72
CA VAL A 38 11.52 -16.19 2.40
C VAL A 38 12.88 -16.58 1.83
N ALA A 39 13.53 -17.61 2.37
CA ALA A 39 14.81 -18.09 1.87
C ALA A 39 14.71 -18.70 0.46
N VAL A 40 13.67 -19.50 0.19
CA VAL A 40 13.44 -20.12 -1.12
C VAL A 40 13.06 -19.05 -2.15
N LEU A 41 12.09 -18.17 -1.86
CA LEU A 41 11.74 -17.06 -2.74
C LEU A 41 12.92 -16.12 -2.96
N GLY A 42 13.69 -15.84 -1.91
CA GLY A 42 14.93 -15.08 -1.98
C GLY A 42 15.94 -15.75 -2.90
N ALA A 43 16.19 -17.06 -2.75
CA ALA A 43 17.11 -17.80 -3.61
C ALA A 43 16.63 -17.86 -5.07
N MET A 44 15.32 -17.97 -5.31
CA MET A 44 14.75 -17.98 -6.67
C MET A 44 14.82 -16.60 -7.34
N LEU A 45 14.61 -15.53 -6.57
CA LEU A 45 14.46 -14.17 -7.07
C LEU A 45 15.71 -13.29 -6.88
N HIS A 46 16.77 -13.76 -6.21
CA HIS A 46 17.90 -12.92 -5.83
C HIS A 46 18.55 -12.22 -7.02
N ARG A 47 18.63 -12.87 -8.19
CA ARG A 47 19.22 -12.26 -9.38
C ARG A 47 18.34 -11.13 -9.91
N GLN A 48 17.03 -11.35 -10.02
CA GLN A 48 16.08 -10.33 -10.45
C GLN A 48 16.02 -9.18 -9.44
N LEU A 49 15.98 -9.49 -8.14
CA LEU A 49 15.99 -8.49 -7.08
C LEU A 49 17.31 -7.72 -7.04
N ALA A 50 18.45 -8.37 -7.28
CA ALA A 50 19.74 -7.69 -7.39
C ALA A 50 19.79 -6.74 -8.59
N THR A 51 19.25 -7.15 -9.75
CA THR A 51 19.17 -6.22 -10.91
C THR A 51 18.25 -5.04 -10.67
N ILE A 52 17.21 -5.21 -9.85
CA ILE A 52 16.28 -4.13 -9.52
C ILE A 52 16.89 -3.22 -8.46
N PHE A 53 17.38 -3.75 -7.35
CA PHE A 53 17.80 -2.94 -6.21
C PHE A 53 19.28 -2.57 -6.22
N TRP A 54 20.10 -3.19 -7.07
CA TRP A 54 21.56 -3.06 -7.09
C TRP A 54 22.08 -2.96 -8.54
N PRO A 55 21.70 -1.90 -9.28
CA PRO A 55 22.16 -1.71 -10.64
C PRO A 55 23.69 -1.56 -10.71
N PRO A 56 24.31 -1.90 -11.86
CA PRO A 56 25.77 -1.86 -12.03
C PRO A 56 26.35 -0.45 -11.93
N ALA A 57 25.54 0.58 -12.19
CA ALA A 57 25.88 1.98 -11.99
C ALA A 57 24.76 2.67 -11.22
N ALA A 58 25.12 3.61 -10.36
CA ALA A 58 24.15 4.48 -9.72
C ALA A 58 23.49 5.37 -10.78
N ASP A 59 22.17 5.27 -10.87
CA ASP A 59 21.29 5.91 -11.84
C ASP A 59 20.46 7.04 -11.21
N LEU A 60 20.39 7.10 -9.87
CA LEU A 60 19.71 8.17 -9.15
C LEU A 60 20.70 9.23 -8.65
N GLY A 61 20.42 10.48 -9.02
CA GLY A 61 21.05 11.65 -8.39
C GLY A 61 20.69 11.76 -6.89
N ALA A 62 21.42 12.60 -6.16
CA ALA A 62 21.17 12.77 -4.73
C ALA A 62 19.85 13.54 -4.42
N LEU A 63 19.35 14.35 -5.36
CA LEU A 63 18.02 14.98 -5.25
C LEU A 63 16.87 13.97 -5.31
N PRO A 64 16.75 13.10 -6.34
CA PRO A 64 15.70 12.09 -6.36
C PRO A 64 15.87 11.06 -5.24
N ALA A 65 17.10 10.76 -4.81
CA ALA A 65 17.34 9.92 -3.62
C ALA A 65 16.78 10.55 -2.33
N LEU A 66 17.02 11.86 -2.11
CA LEU A 66 16.43 12.61 -1.00
C LEU A 66 14.90 12.64 -1.10
N ALA A 67 14.38 12.83 -2.31
CA ALA A 67 12.95 12.85 -2.57
C ALA A 67 12.28 11.52 -2.21
N LEU A 68 12.87 10.39 -2.61
CA LEU A 68 12.43 9.05 -2.22
C LEU A 68 12.52 8.82 -0.71
N ALA A 69 13.59 9.30 -0.06
CA ALA A 69 13.73 9.20 1.39
C ALA A 69 12.63 9.97 2.12
N LEU A 70 12.30 11.19 1.66
CA LEU A 70 11.21 12.00 2.21
C LEU A 70 9.84 11.38 1.97
N LEU A 71 9.59 10.88 0.77
CA LEU A 71 8.38 10.14 0.43
C LEU A 71 8.20 8.94 1.34
N GLY A 72 9.21 8.07 1.40
CA GLY A 72 9.17 6.86 2.19
C GLY A 72 9.04 7.14 3.69
N ALA A 73 9.74 8.15 4.23
CA ALA A 73 9.58 8.58 5.62
C ALA A 73 8.17 9.11 5.91
N GLY A 74 7.62 9.94 5.01
CA GLY A 74 6.27 10.48 5.13
C GLY A 74 5.19 9.39 5.07
N PHE A 75 5.26 8.51 4.07
CA PHE A 75 4.35 7.37 3.92
C PHE A 75 4.44 6.39 5.09
N LEU A 76 5.65 6.03 5.52
CA LEU A 76 5.87 5.15 6.66
C LEU A 76 5.28 5.76 7.95
N THR A 77 5.46 7.06 8.16
CA THR A 77 4.86 7.78 9.29
C THR A 77 3.34 7.74 9.23
N LEU A 78 2.74 8.04 8.08
CA LEU A 78 1.28 8.00 7.89
C LEU A 78 0.72 6.59 8.07
N ALA A 79 1.41 5.56 7.58
CA ALA A 79 1.04 4.16 7.78
C ALA A 79 1.06 3.79 9.27
N LEU A 80 2.11 4.17 10.00
CA LEU A 80 2.21 3.93 11.44
C LEU A 80 1.13 4.67 12.23
N ARG A 81 0.82 5.91 11.84
CA ARG A 81 -0.27 6.71 12.41
C ARG A 81 -1.64 6.09 12.16
N ALA A 82 -1.83 5.48 10.99
CA ALA A 82 -3.05 4.75 10.66
C ALA A 82 -3.18 3.47 11.51
N ILE A 83 -2.13 2.67 11.61
CA ILE A 83 -2.17 1.37 12.32
C ILE A 83 -2.27 1.56 13.84
N GLY A 84 -1.50 2.51 14.39
CA GLY A 84 -1.33 2.69 15.83
C GLY A 84 -0.16 1.84 16.33
N PRO A 85 1.03 2.42 16.55
CA PRO A 85 2.27 1.67 16.80
C PRO A 85 2.26 0.90 18.13
N VAL A 86 1.47 1.36 19.11
CA VAL A 86 1.24 0.66 20.37
C VAL A 86 -0.13 0.02 20.33
N THR A 87 -0.14 -1.31 20.18
CA THR A 87 -1.35 -2.11 19.96
C THR A 87 -1.32 -3.39 20.80
N LEU A 88 -2.44 -4.11 20.87
CA LEU A 88 -2.59 -5.41 21.51
C LEU A 88 -3.42 -6.32 20.60
N GLY A 89 -3.30 -7.64 20.79
CA GLY A 89 -4.26 -8.57 20.20
C GLY A 89 -5.66 -8.28 20.75
N ARG A 90 -6.73 -8.46 19.95
CA ARG A 90 -8.11 -8.17 20.37
C ARG A 90 -8.48 -8.81 21.71
N PRO A 91 -8.19 -10.10 22.00
CA PRO A 91 -8.52 -10.70 23.30
C PRO A 91 -7.77 -10.01 24.45
N ALA A 92 -6.49 -9.69 24.25
CA ALA A 92 -5.69 -8.96 25.23
C ALA A 92 -6.22 -7.53 25.46
N ALA A 93 -6.71 -6.87 24.41
CA ALA A 93 -7.29 -5.54 24.53
C ALA A 93 -8.60 -5.57 25.34
N TYR A 94 -9.48 -6.56 25.13
CA TYR A 94 -10.74 -6.68 25.89
C TYR A 94 -10.54 -7.12 27.34
N PHE A 95 -9.67 -8.11 27.59
CA PHE A 95 -9.54 -8.72 28.91
C PHE A 95 -8.38 -8.15 29.76
N LEU A 96 -7.26 -7.76 29.14
CA LEU A 96 -6.04 -7.37 29.88
C LEU A 96 -5.88 -5.86 30.04
N LEU A 97 -6.56 -5.02 29.24
CA LEU A 97 -6.50 -3.56 29.46
C LEU A 97 -7.28 -3.11 30.69
N THR A 98 -8.34 -3.83 31.05
CA THR A 98 -9.18 -3.60 32.23
C THR A 98 -8.66 -4.36 33.47
N ALA A 99 -7.88 -5.41 33.28
CA ALA A 99 -7.26 -6.15 34.37
C ALA A 99 -6.19 -5.31 35.12
N PRO A 100 -5.95 -5.56 36.42
CA PRO A 100 -4.92 -4.90 37.22
C PRO A 100 -3.50 -5.41 36.89
N VAL A 101 -3.11 -5.33 35.62
CA VAL A 101 -1.78 -5.73 35.12
C VAL A 101 -0.94 -4.52 34.76
N SER A 102 0.37 -4.64 34.90
CA SER A 102 1.31 -3.58 34.53
C SER A 102 1.21 -3.26 33.02
N ARG A 103 0.57 -2.14 32.66
CA ARG A 103 0.39 -1.70 31.26
C ARG A 103 1.70 -1.66 30.47
N ARG A 104 2.79 -1.19 31.10
CA ARG A 104 4.13 -1.19 30.50
C ARG A 104 4.56 -2.57 30.01
N ARG A 105 4.40 -3.62 30.82
CA ARG A 105 4.81 -4.98 30.43
C ARG A 105 3.85 -5.59 29.41
N LEU A 106 2.59 -5.15 29.39
CA LEU A 106 1.59 -5.59 28.44
C LEU A 106 1.88 -5.05 27.03
N LEU A 107 2.29 -3.78 26.93
CA LEU A 107 2.51 -3.08 25.65
C LEU A 107 3.94 -3.17 25.11
N LEU A 108 4.92 -3.55 25.94
CA LEU A 108 6.32 -3.63 25.51
C LEU A 108 6.56 -4.65 24.38
N PRO A 109 5.95 -5.85 24.38
CA PRO A 109 6.15 -6.82 23.30
C PRO A 109 5.65 -6.30 21.95
N SER A 110 4.49 -5.63 21.90
CA SER A 110 3.97 -5.07 20.66
C SER A 110 4.82 -3.92 20.15
N LEU A 111 5.33 -3.06 21.04
CA LEU A 111 6.28 -2.02 20.67
C LEU A 111 7.58 -2.60 20.07
N ARG A 112 8.08 -3.71 20.59
CA ARG A 112 9.28 -4.39 20.04
C ARG A 112 9.01 -4.99 18.66
N LEU A 113 7.85 -5.63 18.47
CA LEU A 113 7.45 -6.18 17.18
C LEU A 113 7.24 -5.08 16.13
N ALA A 114 6.59 -3.98 16.52
CA ALA A 114 6.47 -2.80 15.68
C ALA A 114 7.85 -2.21 15.36
N GLY A 115 8.74 -2.11 16.36
CA GLY A 115 10.14 -1.70 16.18
C GLY A 115 10.87 -2.53 15.14
N ALA A 116 10.81 -3.86 15.25
CA ALA A 116 11.42 -4.76 14.28
C ALA A 116 10.80 -4.62 12.89
N GLY A 117 9.47 -4.62 12.78
CA GLY A 117 8.78 -4.49 11.50
C GLY A 117 9.09 -3.17 10.78
N VAL A 118 9.10 -2.05 11.51
CA VAL A 118 9.44 -0.74 10.94
C VAL A 118 10.92 -0.65 10.59
N ALA A 119 11.81 -1.20 11.42
CA ALA A 119 13.24 -1.23 11.12
C ALA A 119 13.51 -2.00 9.82
N VAL A 120 12.86 -3.16 9.63
CA VAL A 120 12.98 -3.95 8.40
C VAL A 120 12.39 -3.19 7.20
N ALA A 121 11.19 -2.62 7.33
CA ALA A 121 10.57 -1.86 6.23
C ALA A 121 11.41 -0.64 5.81
N ALA A 122 11.94 0.11 6.78
CA ALA A 122 12.80 1.27 6.52
C ALA A 122 14.19 0.86 5.99
N ALA A 123 14.73 -0.28 6.45
CA ALA A 123 15.96 -0.85 5.90
C ALA A 123 15.76 -1.24 4.42
N LEU A 124 14.67 -1.92 4.07
CA LEU A 124 14.37 -2.30 2.67
C LEU A 124 14.22 -1.08 1.77
N LEU A 125 13.52 -0.04 2.24
CA LEU A 125 13.43 1.24 1.53
C LEU A 125 14.81 1.88 1.35
N ALA A 126 15.63 1.90 2.40
CA ALA A 126 16.98 2.45 2.35
C ALA A 126 17.91 1.61 1.46
N THR A 127 17.74 0.28 1.39
CA THR A 127 18.44 -0.60 0.46
C THR A 127 18.13 -0.21 -0.98
N ALA A 128 16.86 0.00 -1.32
CA ALA A 128 16.45 0.44 -2.65
C ALA A 128 17.07 1.79 -3.01
N ILE A 129 17.00 2.78 -2.11
CA ILE A 129 17.60 4.10 -2.34
C ILE A 129 19.12 4.00 -2.45
N ALA A 130 19.77 3.23 -1.57
CA ALA A 130 21.22 3.12 -1.53
C ALA A 130 21.80 2.46 -2.78
N GLY A 131 21.17 1.40 -3.30
CA GLY A 131 21.69 0.70 -4.47
C GLY A 131 21.61 1.52 -5.76
N HIS A 132 20.57 2.36 -5.90
CA HIS A 132 20.41 3.24 -7.06
C HIS A 132 21.19 4.56 -6.95
N ALA A 133 21.42 5.07 -5.73
CA ALA A 133 21.95 6.42 -5.57
C ALA A 133 23.37 6.49 -5.00
N ALA A 134 23.78 5.52 -4.17
CA ALA A 134 25.01 5.59 -3.39
C ALA A 134 26.07 4.58 -3.86
N PRO A 135 27.37 4.91 -3.71
CA PRO A 135 28.43 3.94 -3.85
C PRO A 135 28.27 2.76 -2.90
N HIS A 136 28.60 1.56 -3.39
CA HIS A 136 28.32 0.29 -2.72
C HIS A 136 29.02 0.16 -1.35
N ASP A 137 30.16 0.83 -1.15
CA ASP A 137 30.88 0.85 0.12
C ASP A 137 30.13 1.63 1.23
N ARG A 138 29.19 2.51 0.85
CA ARG A 138 28.40 3.36 1.75
C ARG A 138 27.03 2.77 2.07
N ALA A 139 26.53 1.87 1.24
CA ALA A 139 25.24 1.22 1.39
C ALA A 139 24.95 0.66 2.80
N PRO A 140 25.85 -0.09 3.46
CA PRO A 140 25.57 -0.64 4.79
C PRO A 140 25.26 0.44 5.84
N ALA A 141 25.95 1.58 5.77
CA ALA A 141 25.70 2.70 6.69
C ALA A 141 24.35 3.38 6.42
N ILE A 142 23.96 3.49 5.14
CA ILE A 142 22.66 4.06 4.74
C ILE A 142 21.52 3.12 5.15
N ILE A 143 21.66 1.81 4.95
CA ILE A 143 20.66 0.81 5.35
C ILE A 143 20.47 0.83 6.88
N LEU A 144 21.57 0.85 7.63
CA LEU A 144 21.53 0.96 9.10
C LEU A 144 20.88 2.28 9.55
N GLY A 145 21.28 3.40 8.93
CA GLY A 145 20.69 4.71 9.19
C GLY A 145 19.19 4.75 8.88
N GLY A 146 18.76 4.12 7.79
CA GLY A 146 17.36 3.97 7.42
C GLY A 146 16.57 3.15 8.43
N ALA A 147 17.09 2.01 8.87
CA ALA A 147 16.48 1.19 9.91
C ALA A 147 16.28 1.99 11.22
N LEU A 148 17.33 2.71 11.65
CA LEU A 148 17.28 3.56 12.84
C LEU A 148 16.32 4.74 12.69
N LEU A 149 16.27 5.36 11.52
CA LEU A 149 15.34 6.44 11.21
C LEU A 149 13.89 5.93 11.25
N GLY A 150 13.64 4.73 10.72
CA GLY A 150 12.35 4.04 10.86
C GLY A 150 11.94 3.88 12.32
N ILE A 151 12.85 3.41 13.18
CA ILE A 151 12.57 3.33 14.63
C ILE A 151 12.33 4.74 15.20
N GLY A 152 13.09 5.76 14.79
CA GLY A 152 12.84 7.16 15.18
C GLY A 152 11.42 7.62 14.83
N LEU A 153 10.96 7.36 13.60
CA LEU A 153 9.58 7.65 13.17
C LEU A 153 8.55 6.87 13.98
N LEU A 154 8.83 5.61 14.32
CA LEU A 154 8.00 4.84 15.24
C LEU A 154 7.89 5.55 16.61
N LEU A 155 8.99 6.02 17.19
CA LEU A 155 8.96 6.72 18.47
C LEU A 155 8.13 8.02 18.38
N VAL A 156 8.27 8.80 17.30
CA VAL A 156 7.44 9.99 17.04
C VAL A 156 5.96 9.63 16.97
N THR A 157 5.61 8.56 16.25
CA THR A 157 4.21 8.13 16.11
C THR A 157 3.62 7.59 17.42
N VAL A 158 4.42 6.97 18.29
CA VAL A 158 4.00 6.57 19.64
C VAL A 158 3.68 7.79 20.50
N VAL A 159 4.50 8.84 20.43
CA VAL A 159 4.21 10.12 21.12
C VAL A 159 2.94 10.76 20.55
N ALA A 160 2.79 10.75 19.23
CA ALA A 160 1.60 11.24 18.54
C ALA A 160 0.32 10.44 18.86
N GLN A 161 0.44 9.14 19.18
CA GLN A 161 -0.68 8.30 19.63
C GLN A 161 -1.16 8.71 21.03
N ARG A 162 -0.26 9.20 21.88
CA ARG A 162 -0.59 9.62 23.25
C ARG A 162 -1.26 10.99 23.33
N ALA A 163 -0.92 11.91 22.43
CA ALA A 163 -1.36 13.31 22.52
C ALA A 163 -1.90 13.83 21.17
N ARG A 164 -3.15 14.32 21.18
CA ARG A 164 -3.84 14.79 19.97
C ARG A 164 -3.15 15.95 19.26
N ARG A 165 -2.46 16.84 19.99
CA ARG A 165 -1.67 17.93 19.38
C ARG A 165 -0.51 17.39 18.55
N TRP A 166 0.23 16.42 19.11
CA TRP A 166 1.35 15.76 18.43
C TRP A 166 0.89 14.91 17.24
N ALA A 167 -0.31 14.33 17.33
CA ALA A 167 -0.99 13.70 16.20
C ALA A 167 -1.09 14.62 14.97
N THR A 168 -1.69 15.81 15.14
CA THR A 168 -1.83 16.76 14.03
C THR A 168 -0.50 17.24 13.49
N VAL A 169 0.49 17.46 14.36
CA VAL A 169 1.84 17.90 13.94
C VAL A 169 2.54 16.79 13.14
N ALA A 170 2.53 15.54 13.62
CA ALA A 170 3.13 14.43 12.91
C ALA A 170 2.47 14.19 11.54
N ASP A 171 1.13 14.26 11.48
CA ASP A 171 0.40 14.07 10.22
C ASP A 171 0.71 15.20 9.21
N ARG A 172 0.86 16.46 9.69
CA ARG A 172 1.28 17.59 8.85
C ARG A 172 2.71 17.47 8.37
N LEU A 173 3.65 17.14 9.25
CA LEU A 173 5.06 16.95 8.89
C LEU A 173 5.24 15.80 7.90
N ALA A 174 4.51 14.69 8.10
CA ALA A 174 4.52 13.59 7.15
C ALA A 174 3.93 13.99 5.79
N GLY A 175 2.83 14.75 5.78
CA GLY A 175 2.26 15.31 4.55
C GLY A 175 3.19 16.29 3.84
N LEU A 176 3.91 17.14 4.59
CA LEU A 176 4.91 18.05 4.06
C LEU A 176 6.14 17.30 3.51
N ALA A 177 6.59 16.25 4.18
CA ALA A 177 7.70 15.42 3.71
C ALA A 177 7.34 14.77 2.36
N VAL A 178 6.13 14.23 2.22
CA VAL A 178 5.67 13.71 0.93
C VAL A 178 5.58 14.83 -0.10
N LEU A 179 4.93 15.96 0.21
CA LEU A 179 4.80 17.07 -0.74
C LEU A 179 6.17 17.60 -1.20
N ALA A 180 7.13 17.73 -0.29
CA ALA A 180 8.50 18.13 -0.59
C ALA A 180 9.21 17.09 -1.45
N GLY A 181 9.08 15.80 -1.14
CA GLY A 181 9.63 14.72 -1.96
C GLY A 181 9.05 14.75 -3.39
N LEU A 182 7.75 14.95 -3.54
CA LEU A 182 7.15 15.08 -4.87
C LEU A 182 7.62 16.31 -5.62
N ALA A 183 7.69 17.47 -4.96
CA ALA A 183 8.17 18.70 -5.56
C ALA A 183 9.61 18.53 -6.06
N LEU A 184 10.46 17.84 -5.29
CA LEU A 184 11.83 17.51 -5.70
C LEU A 184 11.86 16.58 -6.92
N LEU A 185 11.04 15.52 -6.96
CA LEU A 185 10.95 14.65 -8.14
C LEU A 185 10.49 15.39 -9.39
N VAL A 186 9.50 16.28 -9.26
CA VAL A 186 8.99 17.08 -10.37
C VAL A 186 10.04 18.09 -10.84
N ALA A 187 10.76 18.74 -9.91
CA ALA A 187 11.82 19.69 -10.26
C ALA A 187 13.01 19.02 -10.96
N ASP A 188 13.39 17.81 -10.51
CA ASP A 188 14.40 16.97 -11.14
C ASP A 188 13.97 16.54 -12.55
N ALA A 189 12.75 16.04 -12.71
CA ALA A 189 12.20 15.63 -14.01
C ALA A 189 12.02 16.80 -15.00
N ALA A 190 11.80 18.02 -14.51
CA ALA A 190 11.64 19.21 -15.36
C ALA A 190 12.97 19.78 -15.86
N GLY A 191 14.12 19.19 -15.51
CA GLY A 191 15.45 19.72 -15.84
C GLY A 191 15.74 21.08 -15.20
N GLY A 192 14.88 21.55 -14.29
CA GLY A 192 15.00 22.87 -13.66
C GLY A 192 16.13 22.96 -12.63
N LEU A 193 16.70 21.82 -12.28
CA LEU A 193 17.92 21.72 -11.51
C LEU A 193 18.94 21.10 -12.46
N ASP A 194 19.68 21.96 -13.18
CA ASP A 194 20.94 21.56 -13.79
C ASP A 194 21.61 20.64 -12.78
N SER A 195 22.00 19.44 -13.24
CA SER A 195 22.66 18.43 -12.43
C SER A 195 24.03 18.96 -12.02
N ALA A 196 24.07 20.00 -11.18
CA ALA A 196 25.22 20.36 -10.40
C ALA A 196 25.55 19.05 -9.69
N PRO A 197 26.68 18.40 -10.03
CA PRO A 197 27.03 17.15 -9.40
C PRO A 197 27.05 17.46 -7.92
N LEU A 198 26.08 16.93 -7.18
CA LEU A 198 26.04 17.11 -5.74
C LEU A 198 27.39 16.61 -5.27
N ARG A 199 28.26 17.57 -4.90
CA ARG A 199 29.63 17.32 -4.44
C ARG A 199 29.58 16.10 -3.55
N GLY A 200 30.40 15.12 -3.91
CA GLY A 200 30.20 13.71 -3.61
C GLY A 200 29.55 13.41 -2.25
N TRP A 201 28.62 12.45 -2.28
CA TRP A 201 28.09 11.72 -1.12
C TRP A 201 28.98 11.78 0.14
N PRO A 202 28.38 11.99 1.32
CA PRO A 202 29.13 12.09 2.57
C PRO A 202 30.11 10.93 2.75
N SER A 203 31.28 11.22 3.31
CA SER A 203 32.29 10.20 3.58
C SER A 203 31.72 9.10 4.49
N ARG A 204 32.16 7.85 4.29
CA ARG A 204 31.76 6.72 5.14
C ARG A 204 31.89 7.00 6.65
N PRO A 205 32.96 7.62 7.18
CA PRO A 205 33.03 7.95 8.60
C PRO A 205 31.99 9.01 9.02
N ALA A 206 31.62 9.95 8.16
CA ALA A 206 30.55 10.90 8.44
C ALA A 206 29.18 10.18 8.54
N LEU A 207 28.89 9.27 7.61
CA LEU A 207 27.66 8.46 7.65
C LEU A 207 27.58 7.59 8.90
N LEU A 208 28.68 6.94 9.29
CA LEU A 208 28.74 6.13 10.50
C LEU A 208 28.58 6.98 11.77
N THR A 209 29.16 8.18 11.81
CA THR A 209 28.97 9.13 12.92
C THR A 209 27.51 9.55 13.06
N VAL A 210 26.84 9.86 11.94
CA VAL A 210 25.40 10.17 11.94
C VAL A 210 24.57 8.98 12.38
N ALA A 211 24.86 7.77 11.89
CA ALA A 211 24.16 6.56 12.29
C ALA A 211 24.36 6.25 13.79
N ALA A 212 25.57 6.44 14.32
CA ALA A 212 25.86 6.28 15.75
C ALA A 212 25.10 7.30 16.60
N GLY A 213 25.11 8.58 16.21
CA GLY A 213 24.31 9.61 16.88
C GLY A 213 22.81 9.30 16.87
N LEU A 214 22.29 8.82 15.75
CA LEU A 214 20.91 8.40 15.61
C LEU A 214 20.59 7.17 16.49
N ALA A 215 21.51 6.21 16.58
CA ALA A 215 21.36 5.05 17.47
C ALA A 215 21.26 5.46 18.94
N VAL A 216 22.09 6.42 19.39
CA VAL A 216 22.02 6.97 20.75
C VAL A 216 20.68 7.68 20.98
N ALA A 217 20.24 8.52 20.03
CA ALA A 217 18.95 9.21 20.13
C ALA A 217 17.77 8.23 20.17
N VAL A 218 17.78 7.19 19.33
CA VAL A 218 16.78 6.12 19.30
C VAL A 218 16.79 5.31 20.60
N ALA A 219 17.96 4.98 21.14
CA ALA A 219 18.07 4.25 22.40
C ALA A 219 17.51 5.08 23.58
N ALA A 220 17.88 6.36 23.66
CA ALA A 220 17.37 7.28 24.66
C ALA A 220 15.85 7.49 24.53
N GLY A 221 15.36 7.74 23.31
CA GLY A 221 13.93 7.89 23.01
C GLY A 221 13.14 6.63 23.36
N THR A 222 13.65 5.45 23.00
CA THR A 222 13.04 4.16 23.36
C THR A 222 12.98 4.00 24.87
N ALA A 223 14.05 4.31 25.60
CA ALA A 223 14.06 4.24 27.06
C ALA A 223 12.99 5.16 27.69
N VAL A 224 12.85 6.40 27.18
CA VAL A 224 11.81 7.35 27.61
C VAL A 224 10.41 6.84 27.31
N ILE A 225 10.16 6.33 26.09
CA ILE A 225 8.86 5.80 25.69
C ILE A 225 8.49 4.58 26.53
N VAL A 226 9.43 3.65 26.74
CA VAL A 226 9.20 2.46 27.56
C VAL A 226 8.85 2.83 29.00
N ARG A 227 9.45 3.89 29.56
CA ARG A 227 9.08 4.41 30.90
C ARG A 227 7.67 5.02 30.89
N LYS A 228 7.30 5.73 29.82
CA LYS A 228 6.01 6.44 29.69
C LYS A 228 4.90 5.59 29.06
N LEU A 229 5.16 4.34 28.70
CA LEU A 229 4.22 3.48 27.95
C LEU A 229 2.91 3.21 28.70
N ALA A 230 2.93 3.23 30.03
CA ALA A 230 1.74 3.08 30.85
C ALA A 230 0.74 4.26 30.72
N LEU A 231 1.22 5.40 30.22
CA LEU A 231 0.45 6.65 30.09
C LEU A 231 -0.27 6.76 28.74
N THR A 232 -0.23 5.74 27.89
CA THR A 232 -0.98 5.70 26.64
C THR A 232 -2.48 5.52 26.93
N PRO A 233 -3.36 6.38 26.38
CA PRO A 233 -4.81 6.28 26.58
C PRO A 233 -5.38 4.94 26.12
N ALA A 234 -6.31 4.37 26.89
CA ALA A 234 -6.83 3.03 26.64
C ALA A 234 -7.71 2.95 25.38
N ASP A 235 -8.49 3.99 25.10
CA ASP A 235 -9.26 4.17 23.86
C ASP A 235 -8.36 4.06 22.62
N ARG A 236 -7.18 4.68 22.65
CA ARG A 236 -6.22 4.65 21.53
C ARG A 236 -5.57 3.30 21.33
N VAL A 237 -5.34 2.56 22.42
CA VAL A 237 -4.83 1.18 22.32
C VAL A 237 -5.93 0.24 21.82
N LEU A 238 -7.17 0.43 22.25
CA LEU A 238 -8.32 -0.35 21.79
C LEU A 238 -8.59 -0.13 20.29
N ASP A 239 -8.54 1.11 19.82
CA ASP A 239 -8.72 1.43 18.39
C ASP A 239 -7.59 0.82 17.54
N ALA A 240 -6.34 0.93 17.99
CA ALA A 240 -5.20 0.31 17.34
C ALA A 240 -5.32 -1.23 17.34
N ALA A 241 -5.78 -1.82 18.44
CA ALA A 241 -5.98 -3.27 18.60
C ALA A 241 -7.08 -3.81 17.67
N LYS A 242 -8.17 -3.05 17.48
CA LYS A 242 -9.21 -3.41 16.50
C LYS A 242 -8.63 -3.49 15.09
N LEU A 243 -7.92 -2.44 14.67
CA LEU A 243 -7.33 -2.38 13.33
C LEU A 243 -6.24 -3.42 13.14
N THR A 244 -5.32 -3.52 14.08
CA THR A 244 -4.21 -4.49 14.03
C THR A 244 -4.74 -5.92 14.05
N GLY A 245 -5.78 -6.19 14.86
CA GLY A 245 -6.47 -7.48 14.86
C GLY A 245 -7.06 -7.82 13.50
N THR A 246 -7.73 -6.86 12.84
CA THR A 246 -8.24 -7.08 11.48
C THR A 246 -7.11 -7.25 10.47
N LEU A 247 -6.00 -6.51 10.59
CA LEU A 247 -4.80 -6.72 9.77
C LEU A 247 -4.28 -8.13 9.88
N PHE A 248 -4.15 -8.65 11.11
CA PHE A 248 -3.73 -10.02 11.33
C PHE A 248 -4.76 -11.02 10.79
N ASP A 249 -6.05 -10.83 11.05
CA ASP A 249 -7.10 -11.73 10.54
C ASP A 249 -7.10 -11.75 9.01
N SER A 250 -6.95 -10.59 8.36
CA SER A 250 -6.81 -10.48 6.91
C SER A 250 -5.54 -11.12 6.36
N ALA A 251 -4.41 -10.98 7.07
CA ALA A 251 -3.15 -11.58 6.63
C ALA A 251 -3.17 -13.11 6.82
N PHE A 252 -3.65 -13.60 7.97
CA PHE A 252 -3.74 -15.03 8.27
C PHE A 252 -4.85 -15.73 7.48
N GLY A 253 -6.01 -15.09 7.32
CA GLY A 253 -7.11 -15.60 6.49
C GLY A 253 -6.91 -15.36 4.99
N VAL A 254 -5.82 -14.68 4.61
CA VAL A 254 -5.53 -14.24 3.23
C VAL A 254 -6.75 -13.54 2.61
N GLU A 255 -7.40 -12.69 3.42
CA GLU A 255 -8.62 -11.97 3.09
C GLU A 255 -8.39 -10.45 3.12
N PRO A 256 -7.73 -9.89 2.08
CA PRO A 256 -7.40 -8.47 2.02
C PRO A 256 -8.63 -7.56 1.87
N SER A 257 -9.78 -8.12 1.46
CA SER A 257 -11.05 -7.39 1.31
C SER A 257 -11.51 -6.75 2.62
N PHE A 258 -11.29 -7.40 3.76
CA PHE A 258 -11.61 -6.82 5.08
C PHE A 258 -10.79 -5.57 5.40
N LEU A 259 -9.56 -5.48 4.91
CA LEU A 259 -8.74 -4.28 5.10
C LEU A 259 -9.27 -3.11 4.33
N THR A 260 -9.63 -3.35 3.06
CA THR A 260 -10.19 -2.31 2.22
C THR A 260 -11.51 -1.78 2.80
N ASP A 261 -12.41 -2.66 3.24
CA ASP A 261 -13.67 -2.27 3.87
C ASP A 261 -13.45 -1.56 5.22
N MET A 262 -12.57 -2.08 6.07
CA MET A 262 -12.28 -1.45 7.36
C MET A 262 -11.65 -0.06 7.22
N VAL A 263 -10.66 0.09 6.32
CA VAL A 263 -10.02 1.38 6.05
C VAL A 263 -11.04 2.38 5.52
N GLU A 264 -11.97 1.93 4.68
CA GLU A 264 -13.06 2.73 4.18
C GLU A 264 -14.06 3.15 5.26
N ARG A 265 -14.56 2.21 6.06
CA ARG A 265 -15.47 2.52 7.18
C ARG A 265 -14.82 3.51 8.14
N ARG A 266 -13.54 3.33 8.47
CA ARG A 266 -12.80 4.25 9.33
C ARG A 266 -12.63 5.63 8.70
N TYR A 267 -12.38 5.69 7.39
CA TYR A 267 -12.27 6.96 6.67
C TYR A 267 -13.57 7.78 6.75
N TRP A 268 -14.72 7.12 6.58
CA TRP A 268 -16.02 7.79 6.61
C TRP A 268 -16.53 8.07 8.03
N ALA A 269 -16.30 7.17 8.99
CA ALA A 269 -16.75 7.33 10.38
C ALA A 269 -16.19 8.60 11.07
N ASN A 270 -15.02 9.08 10.63
CA ASN A 270 -14.37 10.25 11.21
C ASN A 270 -14.70 11.56 10.48
N ARG A 271 -15.61 11.54 9.50
CA ARG A 271 -15.95 12.71 8.70
C ARG A 271 -17.43 13.05 8.81
N ARG A 272 -17.72 14.35 8.94
CA ARG A 272 -19.08 14.86 8.79
C ARG A 272 -19.39 14.95 7.31
N LEU A 273 -20.41 14.23 6.87
CA LEU A 273 -20.88 14.30 5.49
C LEU A 273 -21.96 15.36 5.39
N THR A 274 -21.76 16.33 4.51
CA THR A 274 -22.81 17.26 4.11
C THR A 274 -23.66 16.62 3.01
N SER A 275 -24.96 16.90 3.00
CA SER A 275 -25.80 16.54 1.86
C SER A 275 -25.33 17.33 0.65
N ALA A 276 -25.04 16.65 -0.46
CA ALA A 276 -24.67 17.27 -1.72
C ALA A 276 -25.39 16.53 -2.83
N ARG A 277 -25.99 17.28 -3.75
CA ARG A 277 -26.65 16.70 -4.92
C ARG A 277 -25.59 16.32 -5.97
N PRO A 278 -25.72 15.15 -6.62
CA PRO A 278 -24.85 14.81 -7.75
C PRO A 278 -25.09 15.81 -8.89
N PRO A 279 -24.11 16.00 -9.79
CA PRO A 279 -24.28 16.86 -10.96
C PRO A 279 -25.47 16.37 -11.81
N ALA A 280 -26.43 17.25 -12.11
CA ALA A 280 -27.69 16.88 -12.77
C ALA A 280 -27.53 16.29 -14.18
N ARG A 281 -26.38 16.52 -14.83
CA ARG A 281 -26.07 16.00 -16.18
C ARG A 281 -25.45 14.60 -16.17
N LEU A 282 -25.07 14.10 -15.00
CA LEU A 282 -24.47 12.77 -14.87
C LEU A 282 -25.53 11.75 -14.47
N PRO A 283 -25.45 10.51 -14.98
CA PRO A 283 -26.22 9.40 -14.45
C PRO A 283 -26.01 9.26 -12.93
N VAL A 284 -27.03 8.79 -12.22
CA VAL A 284 -27.06 8.81 -10.74
C VAL A 284 -25.83 8.16 -10.12
N LEU A 285 -25.42 6.98 -10.60
CA LEU A 285 -24.27 6.26 -10.03
C LEU A 285 -22.93 6.94 -10.38
N THR A 286 -22.79 7.44 -11.61
CA THR A 286 -21.61 8.21 -12.04
C THR A 286 -21.48 9.51 -11.24
N GLY A 287 -22.60 10.20 -11.00
CA GLY A 287 -22.66 11.40 -10.18
C GLY A 287 -22.30 11.13 -8.72
N GLN A 288 -22.71 9.98 -8.17
CA GLN A 288 -22.31 9.54 -6.82
C GLN A 288 -20.79 9.32 -6.76
N ASP A 289 -20.22 8.59 -7.71
CA ASP A 289 -18.77 8.32 -7.73
C ASP A 289 -17.95 9.60 -7.91
N PHE A 290 -18.44 10.54 -8.71
CA PHE A 290 -17.85 11.87 -8.84
C PHE A 290 -17.84 12.64 -7.51
N LEU A 291 -18.96 12.63 -6.77
CA LEU A 291 -19.03 13.27 -5.45
C LEU A 291 -18.07 12.60 -4.46
N LEU A 292 -17.92 11.27 -4.51
CA LEU A 292 -16.99 10.55 -3.66
C LEU A 292 -15.53 10.87 -4.01
N ALA A 293 -15.20 10.92 -5.31
CA ALA A 293 -13.88 11.34 -5.79
C ALA A 293 -13.54 12.74 -5.26
N ARG A 294 -14.47 13.70 -5.41
CA ARG A 294 -14.31 15.08 -4.91
C ARG A 294 -14.12 15.13 -3.38
N ARG A 295 -14.85 14.31 -2.63
CA ARG A 295 -14.70 14.19 -1.16
C ARG A 295 -13.39 13.52 -0.73
N ARG A 296 -12.70 12.87 -1.67
CA ARG A 296 -11.41 12.19 -1.52
C ARG A 296 -10.27 12.96 -2.17
N LEU A 297 -10.38 14.29 -2.31
CA LEU A 297 -9.33 15.12 -2.91
C LEU A 297 -7.92 14.85 -2.35
N PRO A 298 -7.71 14.66 -1.02
CA PRO A 298 -6.39 14.26 -0.53
C PRO A 298 -5.90 12.95 -1.14
N ARG A 299 -6.74 11.92 -1.30
CA ARG A 299 -6.39 10.66 -1.96
C ARG A 299 -6.09 10.85 -3.45
N LEU A 300 -6.78 11.77 -4.12
CA LEU A 300 -6.46 12.09 -5.52
C LEU A 300 -5.09 12.78 -5.64
N LEU A 301 -4.74 13.64 -4.68
CA LEU A 301 -3.38 14.20 -4.61
C LEU A 301 -2.34 13.10 -4.35
N TRP A 302 -2.66 12.08 -3.54
CA TRP A 302 -1.81 10.90 -3.36
C TRP A 302 -1.67 10.04 -4.64
N LEU A 303 -2.70 9.99 -5.47
CA LEU A 303 -2.60 9.32 -6.78
C LEU A 303 -1.72 10.09 -7.74
N LEU A 304 -1.91 11.42 -7.81
CA LEU A 304 -1.08 12.30 -8.62
C LEU A 304 0.39 12.21 -8.17
N ALA A 305 0.61 12.15 -6.85
CA ALA A 305 1.92 11.91 -6.26
C ALA A 305 2.58 10.59 -6.71
N ALA A 306 1.79 9.60 -7.10
CA ALA A 306 2.30 8.30 -7.53
C ALA A 306 2.63 8.25 -9.03
N THR A 307 2.27 9.26 -9.84
CA THR A 307 2.55 9.26 -11.29
C THR A 307 4.04 9.28 -11.66
N PRO A 308 4.99 9.77 -10.83
CA PRO A 308 6.42 9.63 -11.09
C PRO A 308 6.96 8.22 -10.80
N VAL A 309 6.19 7.30 -10.21
CA VAL A 309 6.69 5.96 -9.85
C VAL A 309 7.21 5.20 -11.09
N PRO A 310 6.52 5.14 -12.25
CA PRO A 310 7.07 4.51 -13.44
C PRO A 310 8.39 5.12 -13.92
N LEU A 311 8.55 6.46 -13.77
CA LEU A 311 9.80 7.15 -14.10
C LEU A 311 10.94 6.70 -13.18
N LEU A 312 10.67 6.47 -11.90
CA LEU A 312 11.67 5.97 -10.95
C LEU A 312 12.06 4.50 -11.20
N LEU A 313 11.28 3.78 -11.99
CA LEU A 313 11.53 2.37 -12.33
C LEU A 313 12.26 2.22 -13.67
N THR A 314 12.56 3.30 -14.39
CA THR A 314 13.23 3.24 -15.70
C THR A 314 14.65 2.68 -15.63
N GLY A 315 15.31 2.79 -14.47
CA GLY A 315 16.60 2.15 -14.21
C GLY A 315 16.53 0.65 -13.89
N ALA A 316 15.31 0.13 -13.63
CA ALA A 316 15.07 -1.30 -13.47
C ALA A 316 14.87 -1.98 -14.84
N PRO A 317 14.87 -3.33 -14.91
CA PRO A 317 14.55 -4.04 -16.15
C PRO A 317 13.22 -3.56 -16.74
N ALA A 318 13.17 -3.35 -18.06
CA ALA A 318 12.04 -2.70 -18.76
C ALA A 318 10.66 -3.28 -18.42
N TRP A 319 10.58 -4.60 -18.17
CA TRP A 319 9.33 -5.27 -17.78
C TRP A 319 8.75 -4.75 -16.46
N VAL A 320 9.58 -4.25 -15.53
CA VAL A 320 9.13 -3.70 -14.24
C VAL A 320 8.32 -2.44 -14.46
N THR A 321 8.84 -1.48 -15.23
CA THR A 321 8.12 -0.25 -15.62
C THR A 321 6.89 -0.57 -16.45
N ALA A 322 7.04 -1.52 -17.40
CA ALA A 322 5.95 -1.95 -18.26
C ALA A 322 4.77 -2.54 -17.49
N VAL A 323 5.01 -3.30 -16.41
CA VAL A 323 3.98 -3.87 -15.53
C VAL A 323 3.48 -2.86 -14.48
N ALA A 324 4.36 -2.00 -13.97
CA ALA A 324 4.00 -0.98 -12.98
C ALA A 324 2.99 0.03 -13.54
N LEU A 325 3.09 0.38 -14.83
CA LEU A 325 2.20 1.32 -15.48
C LEU A 325 0.71 0.87 -15.46
N PRO A 326 0.31 -0.31 -15.97
CA PRO A 326 -1.08 -0.78 -15.92
C PRO A 326 -1.55 -1.07 -14.50
N LEU A 327 -0.67 -1.53 -13.59
CA LEU A 327 -1.01 -1.69 -12.18
C LEU A 327 -1.32 -0.35 -11.51
N GLY A 328 -0.55 0.69 -11.83
CA GLY A 328 -0.80 2.05 -11.37
C GLY A 328 -2.11 2.62 -11.90
N ALA A 329 -2.44 2.37 -13.18
CA ALA A 329 -3.73 2.73 -13.77
C ALA A 329 -4.90 2.04 -13.05
N MET A 330 -4.78 0.73 -12.77
CA MET A 330 -5.75 -0.03 -11.97
C MET A 330 -5.87 0.53 -10.55
N ALA A 331 -4.77 0.83 -9.88
CA ALA A 331 -4.76 1.39 -8.54
C ALA A 331 -5.43 2.77 -8.49
N ALA A 332 -5.20 3.62 -9.50
CA ALA A 332 -5.84 4.92 -9.65
C ALA A 332 -7.36 4.78 -9.81
N GLY A 333 -7.81 3.89 -10.71
CA GLY A 333 -9.22 3.59 -10.89
C GLY A 333 -9.87 3.02 -9.61
N GLY A 334 -9.14 2.20 -8.85
CA GLY A 334 -9.61 1.56 -7.62
C GLY A 334 -9.96 2.52 -6.48
N THR A 335 -9.57 3.79 -6.56
CA THR A 335 -9.84 4.76 -5.48
C THR A 335 -11.29 5.16 -5.32
N THR A 336 -12.12 4.91 -6.34
CA THR A 336 -13.56 5.21 -6.36
C THR A 336 -14.44 3.97 -6.47
N THR A 337 -13.88 2.76 -6.52
CA THR A 337 -14.67 1.52 -6.74
C THR A 337 -15.28 0.91 -5.48
N ALA A 338 -15.11 1.56 -4.33
CA ALA A 338 -15.76 1.21 -3.06
C ALA A 338 -17.28 1.01 -3.15
N THR A 339 -17.95 1.87 -3.89
CA THR A 339 -19.39 1.82 -4.15
C THR A 339 -19.77 0.61 -4.97
N VAL A 340 -18.92 0.22 -5.93
CA VAL A 340 -19.10 -1.00 -6.72
C VAL A 340 -19.10 -2.24 -5.82
N ASN A 341 -18.19 -2.30 -4.84
CA ASN A 341 -18.17 -3.40 -3.87
C ASN A 341 -19.48 -3.43 -3.05
N THR A 342 -19.93 -2.27 -2.56
CA THR A 342 -21.20 -2.14 -1.81
C THR A 342 -22.41 -2.57 -2.64
N ASP A 343 -22.49 -2.15 -3.89
CA ASP A 343 -23.59 -2.51 -4.81
C ASP A 343 -23.58 -4.01 -5.13
N SER A 344 -22.39 -4.57 -5.34
CA SER A 344 -22.23 -6.02 -5.62
C SER A 344 -22.65 -6.88 -4.42
N GLY A 345 -22.49 -6.36 -3.20
CA GLY A 345 -22.94 -6.99 -1.96
C GLY A 345 -24.44 -6.81 -1.68
N ASN A 346 -25.10 -5.80 -2.27
CA ASN A 346 -26.48 -5.41 -1.96
C ASN A 346 -27.31 -5.18 -3.23
N PRO A 347 -27.82 -6.24 -3.88
CA PRO A 347 -28.60 -6.13 -5.12
C PRO A 347 -29.91 -5.32 -4.96
N VAL A 348 -30.39 -5.15 -3.73
CA VAL A 348 -31.55 -4.31 -3.45
C VAL A 348 -31.30 -2.85 -3.87
N LEU A 349 -30.06 -2.35 -3.78
CA LEU A 349 -29.74 -0.98 -4.14
C LEU A 349 -29.92 -0.72 -5.64
N SER A 350 -29.50 -1.64 -6.51
CA SER A 350 -29.73 -1.53 -7.95
C SER A 350 -31.22 -1.67 -8.29
N ARG A 351 -31.97 -2.51 -7.57
CA ARG A 351 -33.43 -2.65 -7.73
C ARG A 351 -34.19 -1.38 -7.37
N LEU A 352 -33.81 -0.70 -6.28
CA LEU A 352 -34.42 0.56 -5.86
C LEU A 352 -34.19 1.69 -6.87
N LEU A 353 -33.12 1.62 -7.65
CA LEU A 353 -32.81 2.59 -8.71
C LEU A 353 -33.42 2.22 -10.07
N GLY A 354 -34.06 1.06 -10.20
CA GLY A 354 -34.61 0.57 -11.46
C GLY A 354 -33.55 0.33 -12.54
N LEU A 355 -32.28 0.13 -12.16
CA LEU A 355 -31.18 -0.06 -13.11
C LEU A 355 -30.91 -1.55 -13.33
N THR A 356 -30.68 -1.93 -14.57
CA THR A 356 -30.19 -3.28 -14.90
C THR A 356 -28.72 -3.41 -14.52
N SER A 357 -28.24 -4.64 -14.33
CA SER A 357 -26.83 -4.92 -13.97
C SER A 357 -25.87 -4.30 -14.98
N ARG A 358 -26.21 -4.35 -16.27
CA ARG A 358 -25.43 -3.73 -17.36
C ARG A 358 -25.41 -2.21 -17.27
N GLN A 359 -26.56 -1.58 -17.05
CA GLN A 359 -26.65 -0.12 -16.91
C GLN A 359 -25.89 0.38 -15.69
N ALA A 360 -26.04 -0.31 -14.55
CA ALA A 360 -25.34 0.02 -13.32
C ALA A 360 -23.81 -0.08 -13.53
N LEU A 361 -23.32 -1.16 -14.14
CA LEU A 361 -21.90 -1.36 -14.38
C LEU A 361 -21.32 -0.33 -15.37
N LEU A 362 -22.06 -0.01 -16.44
CA LEU A 362 -21.67 1.05 -17.39
C LEU A 362 -21.50 2.40 -16.69
N GLN A 363 -22.42 2.78 -15.81
CA GLN A 363 -22.31 4.04 -15.06
C GLN A 363 -21.13 4.03 -14.08
N ARG A 364 -20.86 2.88 -13.44
CA ARG A 364 -19.76 2.68 -12.47
C ARG A 364 -18.37 2.61 -13.12
N LEU A 365 -18.25 2.38 -14.43
CA LEU A 365 -16.96 2.31 -15.13
C LEU A 365 -16.37 3.69 -15.44
N TRP A 366 -17.19 4.74 -15.57
CA TRP A 366 -16.76 6.06 -16.02
C TRP A 366 -15.71 6.70 -15.11
N ILE A 367 -15.99 6.86 -13.82
CA ILE A 367 -15.08 7.54 -12.90
C ILE A 367 -13.76 6.76 -12.70
N PRO A 368 -13.77 5.44 -12.45
CA PRO A 368 -12.55 4.64 -12.42
C PRO A 368 -11.73 4.73 -13.72
N GLY A 369 -12.40 4.67 -14.89
CA GLY A 369 -11.74 4.78 -16.19
C GLY A 369 -11.09 6.15 -16.42
N VAL A 370 -11.78 7.24 -16.05
CA VAL A 370 -11.23 8.60 -16.14
C VAL A 370 -10.04 8.79 -15.20
N LEU A 371 -10.11 8.30 -13.96
CA LEU A 371 -8.98 8.40 -13.03
C LEU A 371 -7.77 7.58 -13.49
N ALA A 372 -8.01 6.36 -14.01
CA ALA A 372 -6.98 5.53 -14.61
C ALA A 372 -6.36 6.20 -15.84
N PHE A 373 -7.17 6.81 -16.72
CA PHE A 373 -6.71 7.58 -17.88
C PHE A 373 -5.82 8.75 -17.47
N LEU A 374 -6.31 9.62 -16.57
CA LEU A 374 -5.56 10.80 -16.13
C LEU A 374 -4.24 10.44 -15.46
N TRP A 375 -4.24 9.38 -14.65
CA TRP A 375 -3.02 8.88 -14.02
C TRP A 375 -2.03 8.34 -15.07
N SER A 376 -2.51 7.53 -16.01
CA SER A 376 -1.69 6.94 -17.08
C SER A 376 -1.13 8.01 -18.01
N LEU A 377 -1.94 9.03 -18.34
CA LEU A 377 -1.55 10.18 -19.15
C LEU A 377 -0.41 10.95 -18.47
N ALA A 378 -0.56 11.27 -17.19
CA ALA A 378 0.48 11.96 -16.44
C ALA A 378 1.77 11.13 -16.35
N ALA A 379 1.68 9.82 -16.08
CA ALA A 379 2.84 8.94 -16.02
C ALA A 379 3.55 8.82 -17.39
N LEU A 380 2.81 8.61 -18.47
CA LEU A 380 3.36 8.50 -19.83
C LEU A 380 3.95 9.82 -20.32
N LEU A 381 3.32 10.97 -20.01
CA LEU A 381 3.88 12.27 -20.33
C LEU A 381 5.19 12.52 -19.59
N LEU A 382 5.27 12.17 -18.30
CA LEU A 382 6.52 12.29 -17.54
C LEU A 382 7.63 11.43 -18.16
N LEU A 383 7.33 10.19 -18.53
CA LEU A 383 8.28 9.29 -19.19
C LEU A 383 8.72 9.82 -20.57
N GLN A 384 7.78 10.37 -21.36
CA GLN A 384 8.07 10.94 -22.68
C GLN A 384 8.92 12.21 -22.59
N LEU A 385 8.54 13.15 -21.71
CA LEU A 385 9.22 14.45 -21.57
C LEU A 385 10.64 14.31 -21.01
N THR A 386 10.91 13.24 -20.26
CA THR A 386 12.24 12.94 -19.72
C THR A 386 13.08 12.05 -20.65
N GLY A 387 12.58 11.69 -21.84
CA GLY A 387 13.32 10.90 -22.83
C GLY A 387 13.49 9.42 -22.46
N HIS A 388 12.69 8.89 -21.54
CA HIS A 388 12.74 7.47 -21.15
C HIS A 388 11.82 6.58 -21.99
N LEU A 389 11.20 7.12 -23.04
CA LEU A 389 10.41 6.37 -24.00
C LEU A 389 11.03 6.49 -25.40
N PRO A 390 10.91 5.43 -26.22
CA PRO A 390 11.26 5.48 -27.64
C PRO A 390 10.46 6.56 -28.38
N ASP A 391 10.92 6.91 -29.57
CA ASP A 391 10.22 7.88 -30.43
C ASP A 391 8.76 7.48 -30.66
N GLY A 392 7.86 8.47 -30.60
CA GLY A 392 6.44 8.29 -30.87
C GLY A 392 5.53 8.92 -29.81
N GLN A 393 4.22 8.87 -30.06
CA GLN A 393 3.20 9.54 -29.25
C GLN A 393 2.64 8.62 -28.15
N TRP A 394 3.48 8.16 -27.22
CA TRP A 394 3.10 7.19 -26.18
C TRP A 394 1.95 7.64 -25.28
N TRP A 395 1.80 8.94 -25.08
CA TRP A 395 0.69 9.53 -24.34
C TRP A 395 -0.68 9.15 -24.93
N LEU A 396 -0.80 8.78 -26.21
CA LEU A 396 -2.04 8.25 -26.80
C LEU A 396 -2.48 6.91 -26.19
N LEU A 397 -1.55 6.08 -25.71
CA LEU A 397 -1.87 4.81 -25.05
C LEU A 397 -2.52 5.01 -23.66
N SER A 398 -2.55 6.24 -23.14
CA SER A 398 -3.23 6.55 -21.88
C SER A 398 -4.72 6.24 -21.90
N VAL A 399 -5.40 6.43 -23.04
CA VAL A 399 -6.84 6.14 -23.19
C VAL A 399 -7.13 4.64 -23.05
N PRO A 400 -6.54 3.74 -23.86
CA PRO A 400 -6.78 2.31 -23.71
C PRO A 400 -6.26 1.76 -22.37
N LEU A 401 -5.17 2.31 -21.81
CA LEU A 401 -4.73 1.96 -20.45
C LEU A 401 -5.73 2.41 -19.38
N GLY A 402 -6.35 3.58 -19.54
CA GLY A 402 -7.41 4.06 -18.66
C GLY A 402 -8.64 3.16 -18.69
N ILE A 403 -9.03 2.70 -19.88
CA ILE A 403 -10.10 1.73 -20.07
C ILE A 403 -9.75 0.40 -19.37
N ALA A 404 -8.59 -0.20 -19.68
CA ALA A 404 -8.15 -1.47 -19.10
C ALA A 404 -8.01 -1.38 -17.57
N GLY A 405 -7.37 -0.32 -17.05
CA GLY A 405 -7.20 -0.07 -15.63
C GLY A 405 -8.54 0.16 -14.91
N GLY A 406 -9.47 0.89 -15.52
CA GLY A 406 -10.82 1.08 -14.99
C GLY A 406 -11.60 -0.23 -14.90
N VAL A 407 -11.56 -1.06 -15.94
CA VAL A 407 -12.18 -2.40 -15.95
C VAL A 407 -11.55 -3.30 -14.90
N ALA A 408 -10.22 -3.35 -14.81
CA ALA A 408 -9.49 -4.11 -13.81
C ALA A 408 -9.86 -3.68 -12.37
N ALA A 409 -9.96 -2.38 -12.12
CA ALA A 409 -10.37 -1.82 -10.83
C ALA A 409 -11.80 -2.19 -10.45
N VAL A 410 -12.74 -2.11 -11.41
CA VAL A 410 -14.15 -2.45 -11.20
C VAL A 410 -14.31 -3.95 -11.00
N ARG A 411 -13.61 -4.79 -11.79
CA ARG A 411 -13.58 -6.25 -11.62
C ARG A 411 -13.03 -6.63 -10.25
N ARG A 412 -11.94 -5.99 -9.81
CA ARG A 412 -11.39 -6.17 -8.46
C ARG A 412 -12.44 -5.85 -7.39
N ALA A 413 -13.14 -4.73 -7.51
CA ALA A 413 -14.13 -4.33 -6.53
C ALA A 413 -15.38 -5.24 -6.51
N ARG A 414 -15.77 -5.82 -7.64
CA ARG A 414 -16.89 -6.79 -7.72
C ARG A 414 -16.54 -8.17 -7.18
N SER A 415 -15.26 -8.51 -7.06
CA SER A 415 -14.84 -9.84 -6.58
C SER A 415 -15.29 -10.12 -5.14
N GLY A 416 -15.62 -9.09 -4.37
CA GLY A 416 -16.20 -9.22 -3.03
C GLY A 416 -15.25 -9.86 -2.01
N PHE A 417 -15.82 -10.70 -1.15
CA PHE A 417 -15.10 -11.47 -0.14
C PHE A 417 -14.40 -12.69 -0.75
N VAL A 418 -13.41 -13.22 -0.03
CA VAL A 418 -12.67 -14.39 -0.50
C VAL A 418 -13.60 -15.61 -0.49
N ARG A 419 -13.62 -16.32 -1.62
CA ARG A 419 -14.43 -17.54 -1.81
C ARG A 419 -13.77 -18.74 -1.16
N ASN A 420 -14.05 -18.93 0.13
CA ASN A 420 -13.56 -20.10 0.89
C ASN A 420 -14.35 -21.38 0.60
N ASP A 421 -15.36 -21.31 -0.27
CA ASP A 421 -16.13 -22.44 -0.79
C ASP A 421 -15.43 -23.19 -1.93
N LEU A 422 -14.34 -22.64 -2.49
CA LEU A 422 -13.58 -23.30 -3.55
C LEU A 422 -12.76 -24.47 -3.00
N LEU A 423 -12.65 -25.54 -3.79
CA LEU A 423 -11.88 -26.74 -3.42
C LEU A 423 -10.42 -26.37 -3.16
N PRO A 424 -9.84 -26.74 -2.00
CA PRO A 424 -8.42 -26.54 -1.75
C PRO A 424 -7.60 -27.43 -2.69
N LEU A 425 -6.46 -26.91 -3.15
CA LEU A 425 -5.49 -27.69 -3.93
C LEU A 425 -4.52 -28.38 -2.97
N ASP A 426 -4.55 -29.71 -2.96
CA ASP A 426 -3.53 -30.50 -2.28
C ASP A 426 -2.24 -30.47 -3.09
N THR A 427 -1.23 -29.80 -2.56
CA THR A 427 0.14 -29.83 -3.10
C THR A 427 1.03 -30.67 -2.19
N PRO A 428 2.15 -31.21 -2.69
CA PRO A 428 3.14 -31.89 -1.83
C PRO A 428 3.67 -31.00 -0.68
N MET A 429 3.53 -29.67 -0.80
CA MET A 429 3.95 -28.67 0.19
C MET A 429 2.81 -28.25 1.15
N GLY A 430 1.62 -28.87 1.03
CA GLY A 430 0.45 -28.58 1.86
C GLY A 430 -0.81 -28.21 1.04
N THR A 431 -1.92 -28.06 1.76
CA THR A 431 -3.20 -27.60 1.21
C THR A 431 -3.13 -26.10 0.92
N VAL A 432 -3.44 -25.70 -0.32
CA VAL A 432 -3.53 -24.29 -0.72
C VAL A 432 -4.99 -23.94 -0.98
N SER A 433 -5.53 -22.98 -0.22
CA SER A 433 -6.87 -22.46 -0.48
C SER A 433 -6.89 -21.71 -1.82
N THR A 434 -7.72 -22.16 -2.76
CA THR A 434 -7.85 -21.56 -4.09
C THR A 434 -8.60 -20.23 -4.07
N GLY A 435 -9.48 -20.03 -3.08
CA GLY A 435 -10.22 -18.78 -2.87
C GLY A 435 -9.33 -17.54 -2.87
N PRO A 436 -8.34 -17.46 -1.96
CA PRO A 436 -7.41 -16.34 -1.91
C PRO A 436 -6.60 -16.13 -3.20
N LEU A 437 -6.22 -17.22 -3.88
CA LEU A 437 -5.50 -17.15 -5.15
C LEU A 437 -6.37 -16.52 -6.24
N VAL A 438 -7.59 -17.02 -6.43
CA VAL A 438 -8.55 -16.46 -7.38
C VAL A 438 -8.86 -15.00 -7.04
N HIS A 439 -9.00 -14.67 -5.76
CA HIS A 439 -9.20 -13.29 -5.32
C HIS A 439 -8.01 -12.39 -5.65
N ALA A 440 -6.78 -12.84 -5.44
CA ALA A 440 -5.57 -12.06 -5.73
C ALA A 440 -5.46 -11.71 -7.23
N PHE A 441 -5.90 -12.62 -8.11
CA PHE A 441 -5.89 -12.40 -9.56
C PHE A 441 -7.15 -11.71 -10.10
N ALA A 442 -8.24 -11.64 -9.34
CA ALA A 442 -9.46 -10.97 -9.76
C ALA A 442 -9.25 -9.45 -9.86
N GLY A 443 -9.23 -8.91 -11.08
CA GLY A 443 -8.90 -7.52 -11.37
C GLY A 443 -7.62 -7.41 -12.19
N PRO A 444 -6.44 -7.77 -11.64
CA PRO A 444 -5.19 -7.79 -12.40
C PRO A 444 -5.25 -8.65 -13.66
N ASP A 445 -6.04 -9.73 -13.66
CA ASP A 445 -6.33 -10.54 -14.84
C ASP A 445 -6.89 -9.73 -16.03
N ALA A 446 -7.70 -8.70 -15.78
CA ALA A 446 -8.21 -7.82 -16.83
C ALA A 446 -7.14 -6.87 -17.40
N LEU A 447 -5.97 -6.74 -16.76
CA LEU A 447 -4.82 -6.03 -17.33
C LEU A 447 -4.19 -6.77 -18.50
N ILE A 448 -4.64 -8.00 -18.83
CA ILE A 448 -4.33 -8.64 -20.11
C ILE A 448 -4.68 -7.75 -21.31
N LEU A 449 -5.67 -6.86 -21.15
CA LEU A 449 -6.03 -5.87 -22.16
C LEU A 449 -4.95 -4.82 -22.42
N ALA A 450 -3.95 -4.68 -21.54
CA ALA A 450 -2.81 -3.76 -21.68
C ALA A 450 -1.54 -4.44 -22.21
N VAL A 451 -1.59 -5.74 -22.54
CA VAL A 451 -0.42 -6.51 -22.97
C VAL A 451 0.32 -5.89 -24.17
N PRO A 452 -0.33 -5.39 -25.24
CA PRO A 452 0.39 -4.77 -26.35
C PRO A 452 1.23 -3.57 -25.91
N THR A 453 0.72 -2.70 -25.03
CA THR A 453 1.52 -1.62 -24.44
C THR A 453 2.69 -2.16 -23.62
N VAL A 454 2.48 -3.19 -22.81
CA VAL A 454 3.54 -3.83 -22.01
C VAL A 454 4.65 -4.39 -22.92
N VAL A 455 4.27 -5.08 -24.00
CA VAL A 455 5.21 -5.62 -24.98
C VAL A 455 5.97 -4.50 -25.68
N GLY A 456 5.28 -3.44 -26.12
CA GLY A 456 5.93 -2.27 -26.73
C GLY A 456 7.00 -1.65 -25.83
N LEU A 457 6.71 -1.48 -24.53
CA LEU A 457 7.66 -0.95 -23.55
C LEU A 457 8.85 -1.88 -23.30
N ILE A 458 8.65 -3.20 -23.36
CA ILE A 458 9.72 -4.19 -23.18
C ILE A 458 10.64 -4.24 -24.40
N VAL A 459 10.07 -4.18 -25.61
CA VAL A 459 10.83 -4.25 -26.86
C VAL A 459 11.61 -2.95 -27.09
N GLY A 460 11.04 -1.80 -26.74
CA GLY A 460 11.71 -0.50 -26.86
C GLY A 460 11.75 0.06 -28.27
N ASP A 461 10.94 -0.47 -29.19
CA ASP A 461 10.82 0.06 -30.56
C ASP A 461 10.01 1.37 -30.59
N PRO A 462 10.23 2.22 -31.61
CA PRO A 462 9.38 3.38 -31.86
C PRO A 462 7.90 3.01 -31.96
N LEU A 463 7.04 3.83 -31.37
CA LEU A 463 5.61 3.53 -31.29
C LEU A 463 4.96 3.61 -32.66
N SER A 464 4.54 2.46 -33.20
CA SER A 464 3.81 2.39 -34.47
C SER A 464 2.33 2.74 -34.30
N LEU A 465 1.72 3.36 -35.32
CA LEU A 465 0.28 3.63 -35.37
C LEU A 465 -0.53 2.32 -35.28
N THR A 466 -0.02 1.23 -35.85
CA THR A 466 -0.61 -0.10 -35.76
C THR A 466 -0.77 -0.57 -34.32
N LEU A 467 0.27 -0.39 -33.48
CA LEU A 467 0.20 -0.78 -32.07
C LEU A 467 -0.86 0.04 -31.32
N ILE A 468 -0.94 1.34 -31.59
CA ILE A 468 -1.95 2.23 -31.00
C ILE A 468 -3.36 1.73 -31.39
N VAL A 469 -3.64 1.58 -32.68
CA VAL A 469 -4.96 1.13 -33.17
C VAL A 469 -5.32 -0.24 -32.59
N PHE A 470 -4.38 -1.18 -32.58
CA PHE A 470 -4.59 -2.51 -32.02
C PHE A 470 -4.90 -2.46 -30.51
N GLN A 471 -4.16 -1.67 -29.75
CA GLN A 471 -4.37 -1.50 -28.30
C GLN A 471 -5.72 -0.86 -27.98
N TYR A 472 -6.18 0.11 -28.80
CA TYR A 472 -7.52 0.69 -28.68
C TYR A 472 -8.61 -0.35 -28.99
N ALA A 473 -8.47 -1.09 -30.09
CA ALA A 473 -9.43 -2.12 -30.47
C ALA A 473 -9.53 -3.20 -29.38
N LEU A 474 -8.39 -3.68 -28.85
CA LEU A 474 -8.35 -4.67 -27.79
C LEU A 474 -9.01 -4.16 -26.50
N ALA A 475 -8.73 -2.92 -26.09
CA ALA A 475 -9.34 -2.34 -24.89
C ALA A 475 -10.86 -2.19 -25.03
N LEU A 476 -11.35 -1.71 -26.18
CA LEU A 476 -12.78 -1.52 -26.44
C LEU A 476 -13.53 -2.85 -26.57
N ILE A 477 -13.02 -3.78 -27.38
CA ILE A 477 -13.61 -5.11 -27.56
C ILE A 477 -13.56 -5.90 -26.25
N GLY A 478 -12.43 -5.87 -25.54
CA GLY A 478 -12.27 -6.52 -24.25
C GLY A 478 -13.21 -5.98 -23.18
N THR A 479 -13.38 -4.66 -23.12
CA THR A 479 -14.34 -4.02 -22.19
C THR A 479 -15.78 -4.40 -22.53
N ARG A 480 -16.13 -4.39 -23.82
CA ARG A 480 -17.45 -4.82 -24.27
C ARG A 480 -17.70 -6.30 -23.96
N GLY A 481 -16.70 -7.15 -24.20
CA GLY A 481 -16.72 -8.57 -23.86
C GLY A 481 -16.91 -8.79 -22.36
N TYR A 482 -16.17 -8.05 -21.52
CA TYR A 482 -16.33 -8.08 -20.07
C TYR A 482 -17.74 -7.68 -19.63
N LEU A 483 -18.29 -6.59 -20.19
CA LEU A 483 -19.66 -6.17 -19.90
C LEU A 483 -20.68 -7.24 -20.29
N VAL A 484 -20.59 -7.78 -21.51
CA VAL A 484 -21.53 -8.79 -22.01
C VAL A 484 -21.42 -10.09 -21.22
N ALA A 485 -20.21 -10.55 -20.91
CA ALA A 485 -19.98 -11.82 -20.23
C ALA A 485 -20.34 -11.79 -18.74
N THR A 486 -20.32 -10.61 -18.10
CA THR A 486 -20.51 -10.49 -16.63
C THR A 486 -21.76 -9.70 -16.23
N THR A 487 -22.60 -9.31 -17.19
CA THR A 487 -23.88 -8.63 -16.94
C THR A 487 -24.97 -9.13 -17.88
N ASP A 488 -26.17 -9.22 -17.33
CA ASP A 488 -27.39 -9.60 -18.03
C ASP A 488 -28.30 -8.35 -18.14
N PRO A 489 -28.77 -7.97 -19.34
CA PRO A 489 -29.66 -6.82 -19.51
C PRO A 489 -30.96 -6.95 -18.71
N ASP A 490 -31.37 -8.17 -18.35
CA ASP A 490 -32.65 -8.44 -17.69
C ASP A 490 -32.49 -8.69 -16.18
N ARG A 491 -31.25 -8.86 -15.68
CA ARG A 491 -30.96 -9.02 -14.25
C ARG A 491 -30.51 -7.73 -13.61
N VAL A 492 -30.81 -7.62 -12.32
CA VAL A 492 -30.45 -6.47 -11.48
C VAL A 492 -29.22 -6.74 -10.59
N ASP A 493 -28.82 -8.01 -10.47
CA ASP A 493 -27.73 -8.43 -9.60
C ASP A 493 -26.36 -8.22 -10.30
N LEU A 494 -25.40 -7.64 -9.57
CA LEU A 494 -24.05 -7.34 -10.07
C LEU A 494 -23.01 -8.43 -9.73
N LYS A 495 -23.43 -9.55 -9.15
CA LYS A 495 -22.52 -10.67 -8.85
C LYS A 495 -22.09 -11.32 -10.18
N PRO A 496 -20.79 -11.60 -10.35
CA PRO A 496 -20.28 -12.30 -11.53
C PRO A 496 -20.82 -13.72 -11.62
#